data_AF-K0JKX2-F1
#
_entry.id   AF-K0JKX2-F1
#
_cell.length_a   1.000
_cell.length_b   1.000
_cell.length_c   1.000
_cell.angle_alpha   90.00
_cell.angle_beta   90.00
_cell.angle_gamma   90.00
#
_symmetry.space_group_name_H-M   'P 1'
#
loop_
_entity.id
_entity.type
_entity.pdbx_description
1 polymer ?
#
loop_
_entity_poly.entity_id
_entity_poly.type
_entity_poly.pdbx_seq_one_letter_code
_entity_poly.pdbx_strand_id
1 'polypeptide(L)'
;MKRLIDYFPFRIHCIQTDNGTEFTYRKHSFDTIHPLDIFCKKNYIKRVYSPVASPWYNGVVESTHNRDQKEFYDFCTQELTLEKANKKLQKYNYFWN
;
A
#
# COMPACT_ATOMS: atom_id res chain seq x y z
N MET A 1 -9.12 1.55 -1.01
CA MET A 1 -8.97 2.75 -1.88
C MET A 1 -9.78 3.97 -1.44
N LYS A 2 -11.06 3.87 -1.06
CA LYS A 2 -11.83 5.06 -0.59
C LYS A 2 -11.14 5.83 0.56
N ARG A 3 -10.70 5.09 1.60
CA ARG A 3 -9.93 5.64 2.73
C ARG A 3 -8.65 6.40 2.32
N LEU A 4 -8.07 6.09 1.17
CA LEU A 4 -6.88 6.79 0.65
C LEU A 4 -7.23 8.24 0.31
N ILE A 5 -8.36 8.46 -0.35
CA ILE A 5 -8.84 9.79 -0.73
C ILE A 5 -9.22 10.58 0.52
N ASP A 6 -9.86 9.93 1.49
CA ASP A 6 -10.30 10.59 2.71
C ASP A 6 -9.14 10.96 3.65
N TYR A 7 -8.04 10.18 3.61
CA TYR A 7 -6.90 10.36 4.51
C TYR A 7 -5.93 11.45 4.06
N PHE A 8 -5.60 11.50 2.76
CA PHE A 8 -4.65 12.48 2.25
C PHE A 8 -5.35 13.82 1.98
N PRO A 9 -4.85 14.94 2.55
CA PRO A 9 -5.48 16.26 2.38
C PRO A 9 -5.23 16.88 1.00
N PHE A 10 -4.71 16.12 0.05
CA PHE A 10 -4.32 16.58 -1.27
C PHE A 10 -4.84 15.66 -2.38
N ARG A 11 -4.96 16.21 -3.59
CA ARG A 11 -5.41 15.45 -4.76
C ARG A 11 -4.34 14.45 -5.18
N ILE A 12 -4.72 13.19 -5.23
CA ILE A 12 -3.86 12.11 -5.72
C ILE A 12 -3.96 12.08 -7.24
N HIS A 13 -2.88 12.43 -7.93
CA HIS A 13 -2.85 12.45 -9.40
C HIS A 13 -2.44 11.11 -10.02
N CYS A 14 -1.63 10.33 -9.30
CA CYS A 14 -1.05 9.10 -9.81
C CYS A 14 -0.88 8.09 -8.67
N ILE A 15 -1.13 6.81 -8.98
CA ILE A 15 -0.83 5.68 -8.09
C ILE A 15 0.03 4.69 -8.87
N GLN A 16 1.18 4.36 -8.27
CA GLN A 16 2.04 3.29 -8.75
C GLN A 16 1.79 2.04 -7.89
N THR A 17 1.51 0.91 -8.54
CA THR A 17 1.42 -0.40 -7.88
C THR A 17 2.37 -1.38 -8.55
N ASP A 18 2.66 -2.49 -7.88
CA ASP A 18 3.31 -3.61 -8.53
C ASP A 18 2.35 -4.31 -9.52
N ASN A 19 2.83 -5.40 -10.12
CA ASN A 19 2.03 -6.24 -11.01
C ASN A 19 1.47 -7.49 -10.28
N GLY A 20 1.22 -7.36 -8.97
CA GLY A 20 0.55 -8.38 -8.16
C GLY A 20 -0.93 -8.51 -8.51
N THR A 21 -1.50 -9.68 -8.24
CA THR A 21 -2.89 -10.01 -8.56
C THR A 21 -3.90 -9.16 -7.78
N GLU A 22 -3.51 -8.68 -6.60
CA GLU A 22 -4.28 -7.78 -5.74
C GLU A 22 -4.51 -6.40 -6.36
N PHE A 23 -3.66 -6.01 -7.32
CA PHE A 23 -3.70 -4.70 -7.96
C PHE A 23 -3.97 -4.77 -9.45
N THR A 24 -3.82 -5.92 -10.09
CA THR A 24 -4.02 -6.05 -11.54
C THR A 24 -4.36 -7.47 -11.95
N TYR A 25 -5.31 -7.58 -12.88
CA TYR A 25 -5.64 -8.85 -13.54
C TYR A 25 -4.81 -9.12 -14.79
N ARG A 26 -3.92 -8.22 -15.23
CA ARG A 26 -3.17 -8.35 -16.49
C ARG A 26 -2.29 -9.61 -16.64
N LYS A 27 -1.93 -10.28 -15.55
CA LYS A 27 -1.18 -11.55 -15.60
C LYS A 27 -2.08 -12.79 -15.60
N HIS A 28 -3.39 -12.61 -15.52
CA HIS A 28 -4.38 -13.67 -15.46
C HIS A 28 -5.44 -13.44 -16.53
N SER A 29 -5.98 -14.53 -17.05
CA SER A 29 -7.06 -14.49 -18.04
C SER A 29 -8.41 -14.26 -17.35
N PHE A 30 -8.59 -13.07 -16.79
CA PHE A 30 -9.89 -12.63 -16.30
C PHE A 30 -10.56 -11.74 -17.35
N ASP A 31 -11.80 -12.05 -17.71
CA ASP A 31 -12.63 -11.20 -18.61
C ASP A 31 -13.14 -9.92 -17.94
N THR A 32 -12.69 -9.64 -16.71
CA THR A 32 -13.17 -8.53 -15.89
C THR A 32 -12.10 -7.46 -15.71
N ILE A 33 -12.54 -6.20 -15.65
CA ILE A 33 -11.66 -5.08 -15.32
C ILE A 33 -11.41 -5.09 -13.81
N HIS A 34 -10.16 -4.91 -13.39
CA HIS A 34 -9.82 -4.90 -11.98
C HIS A 34 -10.54 -3.74 -11.24
N PRO A 35 -11.10 -3.96 -10.04
CA PRO A 35 -11.81 -2.92 -9.28
C PRO A 35 -10.98 -1.64 -9.04
N LEU A 36 -9.67 -1.80 -8.89
CA LEU A 36 -8.73 -0.68 -8.78
C LEU A 36 -8.70 0.20 -10.03
N ASP A 37 -8.73 -0.39 -11.23
CA ASP A 37 -8.72 0.37 -12.48
C ASP A 37 -10.03 1.16 -12.64
N ILE A 38 -11.16 0.55 -12.27
CA ILE A 38 -12.47 1.24 -12.23
C ILE A 38 -12.42 2.41 -11.26
N PHE A 39 -11.87 2.21 -10.05
CA PHE A 39 -11.72 3.26 -9.06
C PHE A 39 -10.83 4.41 -9.54
N CYS A 40 -9.67 4.11 -10.12
CA CYS A 40 -8.75 5.12 -10.62
C CYS A 40 -9.37 5.92 -11.78
N LYS A 41 -10.07 5.24 -12.71
CA LYS A 41 -10.78 5.89 -13.82
C LYS A 41 -11.87 6.84 -13.31
N LYS A 42 -12.65 6.42 -12.31
CA LYS A 42 -13.72 7.25 -11.72
C LYS A 42 -13.17 8.51 -11.03
N ASN A 43 -11.99 8.42 -10.41
CA ASN A 43 -11.39 9.52 -9.65
C ASN A 43 -10.35 10.33 -10.45
N TYR A 44 -10.21 10.08 -11.75
CA TYR A 44 -9.21 10.72 -12.61
C TYR A 44 -7.77 10.56 -12.08
N ILE A 45 -7.46 9.38 -11.56
CA ILE A 45 -6.14 9.01 -11.04
C ILE A 45 -5.41 8.21 -12.11
N LYS A 46 -4.20 8.64 -12.49
CA LYS A 46 -3.34 7.90 -13.41
C LYS A 46 -2.82 6.63 -12.74
N ARG A 47 -2.95 5.49 -13.43
CA ARG A 47 -2.33 4.22 -13.02
C ARG A 47 -0.97 4.07 -13.65
N VAL A 48 0.04 3.82 -12.82
CA VAL A 48 1.39 3.45 -13.23
C VAL A 48 1.70 2.08 -12.63
N TYR A 49 2.42 1.28 -13.39
CA TYR A 49 2.79 -0.06 -12.97
C TYR A 49 4.28 -0.11 -12.78
N SER A 50 4.71 -0.80 -11.72
CA SER A 50 6.13 -0.95 -11.46
C SER A 50 6.77 -1.68 -12.65
N PRO A 51 7.87 -1.13 -13.20
CA PRO A 51 8.55 -1.77 -14.31
C PRO A 51 9.05 -3.16 -13.91
N VAL A 52 8.96 -4.10 -14.85
CA VAL A 52 9.42 -5.48 -14.63
C VAL A 52 10.94 -5.46 -14.44
N ALA A 53 11.46 -6.27 -13.52
CA ALA A 53 12.89 -6.42 -13.27
C ALA A 53 13.64 -5.11 -12.97
N SER A 54 13.03 -4.24 -12.15
CA SER A 54 13.67 -3.01 -11.68
C SER A 54 13.83 -3.02 -10.15
N PRO A 55 14.88 -3.69 -9.62
CA PRO A 55 15.09 -3.90 -8.18
C PRO A 55 15.16 -2.59 -7.38
N TRP A 56 15.62 -1.53 -8.02
CA TRP A 56 15.78 -0.20 -7.42
C TRP A 56 14.45 0.39 -6.90
N TYR A 57 13.34 0.15 -7.57
CA TYR A 57 12.02 0.61 -7.11
C TYR A 57 11.53 -0.17 -5.88
N ASN A 58 11.96 -1.43 -5.74
CA ASN A 58 11.63 -2.23 -4.56
C ASN A 58 12.55 -1.88 -3.38
N GLY A 59 13.78 -1.44 -3.62
CA GLY A 59 14.77 -1.20 -2.55
C GLY A 59 14.30 -0.22 -1.46
N VAL A 60 13.58 0.85 -1.82
CA VAL A 60 13.01 1.79 -0.85
C VAL A 60 11.94 1.12 0.00
N VAL A 61 11.04 0.39 -0.65
CA VAL A 61 9.92 -0.32 -0.01
C VAL A 61 10.44 -1.41 0.93
N GLU A 62 11.39 -2.22 0.47
CA GLU A 62 12.07 -3.23 1.26
C GLU A 62 12.85 -2.62 2.44
N SER A 63 13.46 -1.45 2.25
CA SER A 63 14.16 -0.75 3.33
C SER A 63 13.17 -0.27 4.41
N THR A 64 12.02 0.29 4.01
CA THR A 64 10.96 0.68 4.96
C THR A 64 10.39 -0.53 5.67
N HIS A 65 10.10 -1.64 4.97
CA HIS A 65 9.60 -2.85 5.61
C HIS A 65 10.59 -3.44 6.61
N ASN A 66 11.89 -3.46 6.28
CA ASN A 66 12.93 -3.90 7.22
C ASN A 66 13.01 -3.00 8.46
N ARG A 67 12.80 -1.70 8.30
CA ARG A 67 12.78 -0.75 9.41
C ARG A 67 11.56 -0.98 10.29
N ASP A 68 10.37 -1.08 9.69
CA ASP A 68 9.12 -1.36 10.41
C ASP A 68 9.20 -2.70 11.16
N GLN A 69 9.82 -3.72 10.56
CA GLN A 69 10.05 -5.01 11.21
C GLN A 69 10.84 -4.84 12.51
N LYS A 70 11.99 -4.18 12.44
CA LYS A 70 12.89 -3.98 13.59
C LYS A 70 12.33 -3.03 14.63
N GLU A 71 11.68 -1.95 14.22
CA GLU A 71 11.26 -0.88 15.12
C GLU A 71 9.85 -1.09 15.69
N PHE A 72 8.99 -1.84 15.01
CA PHE A 72 7.60 -2.00 15.40
C PHE A 72 7.19 -3.46 15.62
N TYR A 73 7.35 -4.32 14.62
CA TYR A 73 6.79 -5.67 14.67
C TYR A 73 7.52 -6.58 15.66
N ASP A 74 8.86 -6.49 15.76
CA ASP A 74 9.67 -7.28 16.70
C ASP A 74 9.31 -6.96 18.17
N PHE A 75 8.85 -5.75 18.45
CA PHE A 75 8.39 -5.31 19.78
C PHE A 75 6.88 -5.53 20.01
N CYS A 76 6.14 -5.90 18.98
CA CYS A 76 4.72 -6.23 19.03
C CYS A 76 4.50 -7.74 19.24
N THR A 77 5.20 -8.36 20.20
CA THR A 77 5.22 -9.82 20.38
C THR A 77 4.40 -10.33 21.55
N GLN A 78 3.95 -9.46 22.48
CA GLN A 78 3.19 -9.89 23.66
C GLN A 78 1.79 -9.23 23.71
N GLU A 79 0.76 -10.09 23.85
CA GLU A 79 -0.66 -9.75 24.02
C GLU A 79 -1.29 -8.85 22.94
N LEU A 80 -1.24 -9.27 21.68
CA LEU A 80 -1.97 -8.58 20.61
C LEU A 80 -3.45 -8.99 20.58
N THR A 81 -4.28 -8.21 21.26
CA THR A 81 -5.66 -8.06 20.79
C THR A 81 -5.67 -7.13 19.57
N LEU A 82 -6.63 -7.30 18.67
CA LEU A 82 -6.75 -6.48 17.46
C LEU A 82 -6.81 -4.97 17.79
N GLU A 83 -7.46 -4.63 18.91
CA GLU A 83 -7.56 -3.26 19.41
C GLU A 83 -6.22 -2.70 19.89
N LYS A 84 -5.46 -3.47 20.69
CA LYS A 84 -4.11 -3.08 21.14
C LYS A 84 -3.17 -2.92 19.94
N ALA A 85 -3.25 -3.82 18.96
CA ALA A 85 -2.45 -3.76 17.74
C ALA A 85 -2.74 -2.48 16.93
N ASN A 86 -4.02 -2.18 16.69
CA ASN A 86 -4.44 -0.96 16.00
C ASN A 86 -3.96 0.31 16.71
N LYS A 87 -4.05 0.35 18.05
CA LYS A 87 -3.58 1.50 18.84
C LYS A 87 -2.06 1.68 18.76
N LYS A 88 -1.30 0.59 18.77
CA LYS A 88 0.16 0.62 18.59
C LYS A 88 0.53 1.11 17.18
N LEU A 89 -0.13 0.60 16.14
CA LEU A 89 0.07 1.05 14.75
C LEU A 89 -0.23 2.55 14.60
N GLN A 90 -1.32 3.03 15.20
CA GLN A 90 -1.71 4.44 15.13
C GLN A 90 -0.66 5.35 15.78
N LYS A 91 -0.09 4.96 16.93
CA LYS A 91 1.00 5.69 17.59
C LYS A 91 2.28 5.69 16.77
N TYR A 92 2.64 4.54 16.18
CA TYR A 92 3.82 4.43 15.33
C TYR A 92 3.71 5.33 14.09
N ASN A 93 2.55 5.30 13.42
CA ASN A 93 2.29 6.16 12.27
C ASN A 93 2.32 7.65 12.63
N TYR A 94 1.78 8.06 13.78
CA TYR A 94 1.87 9.45 14.26
C TYR A 94 3.30 9.91 14.58
N PHE A 95 4.18 8.99 14.97
CA PHE A 95 5.56 9.34 15.25
C PHE A 95 6.36 9.61 13.96
N TRP A 96 6.05 8.91 12.87
CA TRP A 96 6.78 8.98 11.60
C TRP A 96 6.19 9.95 10.56
N ASN A 97 4.93 10.38 10.71
CA ASN A 97 4.25 11.31 9.80
C ASN A 97 3.88 12.61 10.52
#